data_AF-A0A0G4HVX9-F1
#
_entry.id   AF-A0A0G4HVX9-F1
#
_cell.length_a   1.000
_cell.length_b   1.000
_cell.length_c   1.000
_cell.angle_alpha   90.00
_cell.angle_beta   90.00
_cell.angle_gamma   90.00
#
_symmetry.space_group_name_H-M   'P 1'
#
loop_
_entity.id
_entity.type
_entity.pdbx_description
1 polymer ?
#
loop_
_entity_poly.entity_id
_entity_poly.type
_entity_poly.pdbx_seq_one_letter_code
_entity_poly.pdbx_strand_id
1 'polypeptide(L)'
;MFSFPEVKEVTRRTSGGTEFTILVCEDHHLEECPYCCMSFVEPNREAKEEAEEQDRVERSLRCDAPGCSKKGTQKCRSCKEARYCSKECQVSHWSVHKEACKKVKETGLQVNIGMLGEDKIVDVYPIGTRIAIWGLQEQEGHIRKFNVGRGPFKDPLYCVKREGFRKYRDQFDDPSFSCHYLVGMTDGSNEVLEASDVHNSWIAVNQHGVPLHIVEEEKNQTLPSIPEGGIRFPSTPRVLLVSVGVQECFHAEAIRAGIREEHPSIEVDSVDFDRPEVIERVLSGKYSCVVLVGVGQAGPGDMKRYYHLDLRHVLSAWVGAGGVLLLPRGEGCVGKILSDWFGLQWKNSAYQRSDRMGRKRECRSVSPDLLGSFPSSMTVKACFFSGVAREHQVFAETRDRCAVAVAPVGNGKVCLLGDVNASRETVAVVCALAARQNEEAH
;
A
#
# COMPACT_ATOMS: atom_id res chain seq x y z
N MET A 1 -41.71 5.67 11.60
CA MET A 1 -40.28 5.75 11.97
C MET A 1 -39.82 4.33 12.16
N PHE A 2 -38.90 3.83 11.33
CA PHE A 2 -38.19 2.60 11.66
C PHE A 2 -37.09 2.99 12.64
N SER A 3 -37.16 2.51 13.87
CA SER A 3 -36.05 2.65 14.82
C SER A 3 -34.90 1.78 14.31
N PHE A 4 -33.69 2.35 14.25
CA PHE A 4 -32.51 1.53 13.99
C PHE A 4 -32.37 0.50 15.11
N PRO A 5 -32.13 -0.79 14.78
CA PRO A 5 -31.96 -1.83 15.79
C PRO A 5 -30.75 -1.50 16.67
N GLU A 6 -30.90 -1.72 17.98
CA GLU A 6 -29.88 -1.40 18.96
C GLU A 6 -28.72 -2.41 18.89
N VAL A 7 -27.54 -1.98 19.35
CA VAL A 7 -26.29 -2.75 19.31
C VAL A 7 -25.94 -3.15 20.73
N LYS A 8 -25.63 -4.44 20.93
CA LYS A 8 -25.23 -4.99 22.22
C LYS A 8 -23.75 -5.38 22.21
N GLU A 9 -23.03 -4.92 23.21
CA GLU A 9 -21.64 -5.32 23.47
C GLU A 9 -21.60 -6.64 24.26
N VAL A 10 -20.77 -7.59 23.81
CA VAL A 10 -20.56 -8.88 24.47
C VAL A 10 -19.07 -9.11 24.68
N THR A 11 -18.64 -9.24 25.93
CA THR A 11 -17.24 -9.55 26.27
C THR A 11 -16.95 -11.03 26.09
N ARG A 12 -15.83 -11.33 25.41
CA ARG A 12 -15.26 -12.67 25.24
C ARG A 12 -13.80 -12.68 25.73
N ARG A 13 -13.21 -13.87 25.82
CA ARG A 13 -11.80 -14.07 26.22
C ARG A 13 -11.04 -14.89 25.19
N THR A 14 -9.80 -14.51 24.90
CA THR A 14 -8.86 -15.32 24.10
C THR A 14 -8.41 -16.56 24.89
N SER A 15 -7.71 -17.47 24.22
CA SER A 15 -7.14 -18.68 24.85
C SER A 15 -6.10 -18.38 25.94
N GLY A 16 -5.39 -17.26 25.88
CA GLY A 16 -4.45 -16.82 26.92
C GLY A 16 -5.04 -15.85 27.94
N GLY A 17 -6.34 -15.54 27.82
CA GLY A 17 -7.13 -14.88 28.85
C GLY A 17 -7.38 -13.38 28.63
N THR A 18 -6.93 -12.82 27.51
CA THR A 18 -7.20 -11.41 27.16
C THR A 18 -8.69 -11.24 26.88
N GLU A 19 -9.33 -10.29 27.56
CA GLU A 19 -10.72 -9.93 27.31
C GLU A 19 -10.84 -9.00 26.11
N PHE A 20 -11.88 -9.20 25.30
CA PHE A 20 -12.22 -8.33 24.18
C PHE A 20 -13.74 -8.24 24.01
N THR A 21 -14.21 -7.13 23.44
CA THR A 21 -15.64 -6.90 23.23
C THR A 21 -15.98 -7.11 21.76
N ILE A 22 -17.06 -7.85 21.50
CA ILE A 22 -17.67 -7.95 20.18
C ILE A 22 -19.03 -7.25 20.18
N LEU A 23 -19.44 -6.78 19.01
CA LEU A 23 -20.76 -6.21 18.75
C LEU A 23 -21.67 -7.30 18.18
N VAL A 24 -22.88 -7.36 18.71
CA VAL A 24 -23.95 -8.21 18.17
C VAL A 24 -25.24 -7.39 18.07
N CYS A 25 -26.15 -7.84 17.20
CA CYS A 25 -27.51 -7.32 17.20
C CYS A 25 -28.15 -7.51 18.58
N GLU A 26 -28.75 -6.46 19.15
CA GLU A 26 -29.37 -6.56 20.47
C GLU A 26 -30.54 -7.55 20.50
N ASP A 27 -31.38 -7.52 19.47
CA ASP A 27 -32.58 -8.37 19.42
C ASP A 27 -32.26 -9.85 19.14
N HIS A 28 -31.26 -10.12 18.31
CA HIS A 28 -31.01 -11.48 17.79
C HIS A 28 -29.69 -12.09 18.25
N HIS A 29 -28.80 -11.31 18.87
CA HIS A 29 -27.48 -11.74 19.36
C HIS A 29 -26.59 -12.40 18.30
N LEU A 30 -26.70 -11.95 17.05
CA LEU A 30 -25.89 -12.40 15.93
C LEU A 30 -24.87 -11.32 15.52
N GLU A 31 -23.66 -11.73 15.15
CA GLU A 31 -22.64 -10.86 14.54
C GLU A 31 -23.05 -10.44 13.13
N GLU A 32 -23.78 -11.30 12.41
CA GLU A 32 -24.43 -11.00 11.14
C GLU A 32 -25.92 -11.30 11.29
N CYS A 33 -26.74 -10.26 11.35
CA CYS A 33 -28.17 -10.41 11.61
C CYS A 33 -28.97 -10.28 10.31
N PRO A 34 -29.49 -11.40 9.75
CA PRO A 34 -30.29 -11.35 8.54
C PRO A 34 -31.64 -10.64 8.74
N TYR A 35 -32.11 -10.52 9.98
CA TYR A 35 -33.38 -9.88 10.34
C TYR A 35 -33.26 -8.35 10.40
N CYS A 36 -32.13 -7.85 10.90
CA CYS A 36 -31.86 -6.42 11.05
C CYS A 36 -31.02 -5.84 9.90
N CYS A 37 -30.57 -6.69 8.97
CA CYS A 37 -29.64 -6.34 7.88
C CYS A 37 -28.37 -5.62 8.38
N MET A 38 -27.89 -5.98 9.57
CA MET A 38 -26.66 -5.44 10.17
C MET A 38 -25.57 -6.50 10.18
N SER A 39 -24.34 -6.09 9.88
CA SER A 39 -23.16 -6.94 9.99
C SER A 39 -22.09 -6.26 10.84
N PHE A 40 -21.64 -6.98 11.86
CA PHE A 40 -20.57 -6.64 12.78
C PHE A 40 -19.34 -7.54 12.58
N VAL A 41 -19.34 -8.38 11.54
CA VAL A 41 -18.30 -9.38 11.29
C VAL A 41 -16.91 -8.74 11.21
N GLU A 42 -16.79 -7.64 10.47
CA GLU A 42 -15.52 -6.94 10.28
C GLU A 42 -15.00 -6.29 11.57
N PRO A 43 -15.77 -5.43 12.28
CA PRO A 43 -15.36 -4.92 13.59
C PRO A 43 -15.00 -6.02 14.60
N ASN A 44 -15.76 -7.12 14.61
CA ASN A 44 -15.50 -8.23 15.52
C ASN A 44 -14.24 -9.02 15.15
N ARG A 45 -13.91 -9.12 13.85
CA ARG A 45 -12.68 -9.75 13.39
C ARG A 45 -11.48 -8.93 13.84
N GLU A 46 -11.51 -7.61 13.64
CA GLU A 46 -10.44 -6.70 14.09
C GLU A 46 -10.24 -6.79 15.61
N ALA A 47 -11.31 -6.77 16.40
CA ALA A 47 -11.24 -6.90 17.85
C ALA A 47 -10.67 -8.26 18.30
N LYS A 48 -10.98 -9.35 17.58
CA LYS A 48 -10.41 -10.69 17.85
C LYS A 48 -8.91 -10.70 17.56
N GLU A 49 -8.49 -10.17 16.41
CA GLU A 49 -7.08 -10.12 16.00
C GLU A 49 -6.23 -9.26 16.95
N GLU A 50 -6.73 -8.09 17.37
CA GLU A 50 -6.04 -7.22 18.33
C GLU A 50 -5.85 -7.92 19.69
N ALA A 51 -6.89 -8.60 20.18
CA ALA A 51 -6.83 -9.33 21.43
C ALA A 51 -5.86 -10.52 21.38
N GLU A 52 -5.81 -11.25 20.25
CA GLU A 52 -4.86 -12.33 20.02
C GLU A 52 -3.41 -11.83 19.95
N GLU A 53 -3.17 -10.68 19.31
CA GLU A 53 -1.84 -10.07 19.28
C GLU A 53 -1.41 -9.60 20.67
N GLN A 54 -2.30 -8.96 21.42
CA GLN A 54 -2.01 -8.53 22.79
C GLN A 54 -1.69 -9.72 23.69
N ASP A 55 -2.45 -10.82 23.55
CA ASP A 55 -2.19 -12.06 24.25
C ASP A 55 -0.83 -12.67 23.86
N ARG A 56 -0.48 -12.68 22.57
CA ARG A 56 0.83 -13.12 22.07
C ARG A 56 1.96 -12.31 22.71
N VAL A 57 1.82 -10.98 22.74
CA VAL A 57 2.78 -10.08 23.39
C VAL A 57 2.87 -10.37 24.89
N GLU A 58 1.73 -10.52 25.58
CA GLU A 58 1.73 -10.77 27.02
C GLU A 58 2.37 -12.12 27.38
N ARG A 59 2.07 -13.18 26.62
CA ARG A 59 2.71 -14.49 26.77
C ARG A 59 4.22 -14.41 26.57
N SER A 60 4.69 -13.63 25.59
CA SER A 60 6.12 -13.41 25.36
C SER A 60 6.83 -12.69 26.53
N LEU A 61 6.08 -12.06 27.42
CA LEU A 61 6.59 -11.36 28.60
C LEU A 61 6.46 -12.20 29.88
N ARG A 62 5.90 -13.42 29.83
CA ARG A 62 5.78 -14.29 31.01
C ARG A 62 7.12 -14.98 31.32
N CYS A 63 7.21 -15.50 32.55
CA CYS A 63 8.35 -16.28 32.99
C CYS A 63 8.31 -17.65 32.28
N ASP A 64 9.42 -18.04 31.65
CA ASP A 64 9.55 -19.33 30.97
C ASP A 64 9.70 -20.52 31.93
N ALA A 65 9.78 -20.28 33.25
CA ALA A 65 9.85 -21.37 34.21
C ALA A 65 8.50 -22.11 34.28
N PRO A 66 8.47 -23.44 34.09
CA PRO A 66 7.23 -24.22 34.13
C PRO A 66 6.43 -23.96 35.42
N GLY A 67 5.14 -23.68 35.28
CA GLY A 67 4.25 -23.38 36.40
C GLY A 67 4.32 -21.95 36.96
N CYS A 68 5.16 -21.07 36.38
CA CYS A 68 5.24 -19.68 36.80
C CYS A 68 4.40 -18.76 35.90
N SER A 69 3.38 -18.10 36.46
CA SER A 69 2.55 -17.11 35.74
C SER A 69 3.03 -15.66 35.88
N LYS A 70 4.15 -15.43 36.58
CA LYS A 70 4.68 -14.07 36.82
C LYS A 70 5.31 -13.49 35.55
N LYS A 71 5.34 -12.16 35.45
CA LYS A 71 6.04 -11.44 34.36
C LYS A 71 7.56 -11.67 34.43
N GLY A 72 8.16 -12.04 33.31
CA GLY A 72 9.60 -12.26 33.14
C GLY A 72 10.37 -10.94 33.01
N THR A 73 10.94 -10.47 34.12
CA THR A 73 11.68 -9.21 34.22
C THR A 73 13.17 -9.35 33.87
N GLN A 74 13.71 -10.56 33.91
CA GLN A 74 15.12 -10.86 33.67
C GLN A 74 15.27 -11.72 32.43
N LYS A 75 16.15 -11.33 31.49
CA LYS A 75 16.48 -12.18 30.34
C LYS A 75 17.64 -13.11 30.66
N CYS A 76 17.66 -14.31 30.09
CA CYS A 76 18.80 -15.20 30.15
C CYS A 76 20.04 -14.48 29.61
N ARG A 77 21.10 -14.37 30.43
CA ARG A 77 22.32 -13.62 30.06
C ARG A 77 23.03 -14.18 28.83
N SER A 78 22.83 -15.46 28.51
CA SER A 78 23.50 -16.13 27.40
C SER A 78 22.72 -15.99 26.09
N CYS A 79 21.49 -16.49 26.01
CA CYS A 79 20.71 -16.46 24.76
C CYS A 79 19.84 -15.21 24.58
N LYS A 80 19.53 -14.46 25.65
CA LYS A 80 18.62 -13.30 25.67
C LYS A 80 17.16 -13.55 25.22
N GLU A 81 16.85 -14.74 24.73
CA GLU A 81 15.50 -15.17 24.33
C GLU A 81 14.62 -15.46 25.55
N ALA A 82 15.06 -16.34 26.44
CA ALA A 82 14.25 -16.73 27.60
C ALA A 82 14.16 -15.62 28.66
N ARG A 83 12.99 -15.48 29.28
CA ARG A 83 12.66 -14.52 30.33
C ARG A 83 12.26 -15.23 31.63
N TYR A 84 12.67 -14.65 32.75
CA TYR A 84 12.44 -15.17 34.09
C TYR A 84 12.04 -14.05 35.03
N CYS A 85 11.10 -14.32 35.95
CA CYS A 85 10.74 -13.34 36.97
C CYS A 85 11.81 -13.22 38.07
N SER A 86 12.64 -14.26 38.25
CA SER A 86 13.68 -14.30 39.27
C SER A 86 14.79 -15.30 38.91
N LYS A 87 15.90 -15.27 39.66
CA LYS A 87 17.03 -16.18 39.46
C LYS A 87 16.66 -17.62 39.81
N GLU A 88 15.78 -17.83 40.78
CA GLU A 88 15.29 -19.15 41.20
C GLU A 88 14.53 -19.83 40.05
N CYS A 89 13.66 -19.09 39.37
CA CYS A 89 12.96 -19.55 38.17
C CYS A 89 13.92 -19.86 37.01
N GLN A 90 14.98 -19.08 36.85
CA GLN A 90 16.02 -19.37 35.86
C GLN A 90 16.76 -20.67 36.17
N VAL A 91 17.14 -20.88 37.43
CA VAL A 91 17.87 -22.09 37.87
C VAL A 91 16.98 -23.32 37.77
N SER A 92 15.71 -23.23 38.17
CA SER A 92 14.78 -24.36 38.08
C SER A 92 14.50 -24.76 36.62
N HIS A 93 14.39 -23.80 35.71
CA HIS A 93 14.22 -24.06 34.27
C HIS A 93 15.53 -24.48 33.58
N TRP A 94 16.70 -24.31 34.21
CA TRP A 94 17.99 -24.47 33.54
C TRP A 94 18.22 -25.87 32.94
N SER A 95 17.78 -26.94 33.61
CA SER A 95 17.94 -28.31 33.12
C SER A 95 17.30 -28.54 31.75
N VAL A 96 16.15 -27.90 31.49
CA VAL A 96 15.44 -27.96 30.21
C VAL A 96 15.95 -26.89 29.24
N HIS A 97 16.18 -25.67 29.72
CA HIS A 97 16.58 -24.55 28.88
C HIS A 97 18.00 -24.68 28.32
N LYS A 98 18.92 -25.37 29.00
CA LYS A 98 20.36 -25.42 28.66
C LYS A 98 20.63 -25.81 27.20
N GLU A 99 19.93 -26.81 26.67
CA GLU A 99 20.13 -27.25 25.27
C GLU A 99 19.66 -26.20 24.26
N ALA A 100 18.48 -25.62 24.48
CA ALA A 100 17.97 -24.53 23.65
C ALA A 100 18.87 -23.28 23.72
N CYS A 101 19.34 -22.94 24.93
CA CYS A 101 20.26 -21.83 25.16
C CYS A 101 21.58 -22.01 24.40
N LYS A 102 22.12 -23.23 24.39
CA LYS A 102 23.33 -23.58 23.64
C LYS A 102 23.11 -23.43 22.14
N LYS A 103 22.00 -23.93 21.60
CA LYS A 103 21.66 -23.79 20.18
C LYS A 103 21.60 -22.33 19.75
N VAL A 104 20.87 -21.48 20.49
CA VAL A 104 20.77 -20.04 20.18
C VAL A 104 22.14 -19.33 20.27
N LYS A 105 22.99 -19.74 21.21
CA LYS A 105 24.34 -19.19 21.36
C LYS A 105 25.25 -19.60 20.19
N GLU A 106 25.15 -20.86 19.74
CA GLU A 106 25.95 -21.40 18.63
C GLU A 106 25.49 -20.87 17.27
N THR A 107 24.20 -20.56 17.13
CA THR A 107 23.66 -19.87 15.96
C THR A 107 23.84 -18.34 16.01
N GLY A 108 24.76 -17.84 16.84
CA GLY A 108 24.99 -16.42 17.13
C GLY A 108 25.52 -15.53 15.99
N LEU A 109 25.18 -15.78 14.72
CA LEU A 109 25.24 -14.71 13.72
C LEU A 109 23.96 -13.90 13.81
N GLN A 110 24.09 -12.72 14.38
CA GLN A 110 23.10 -11.67 14.30
C GLN A 110 23.32 -10.96 12.96
N VAL A 111 22.42 -11.17 12.01
CA VAL A 111 22.43 -10.42 10.75
C VAL A 111 21.61 -9.15 10.96
N ASN A 112 22.22 -7.99 10.74
CA ASN A 112 21.51 -6.73 10.62
C ASN A 112 20.95 -6.64 9.20
N ILE A 113 19.64 -6.80 9.04
CA ILE A 113 18.96 -6.49 7.79
C ILE A 113 18.22 -5.19 8.02
N GLY A 114 18.79 -4.08 7.54
CA GLY A 114 18.09 -2.80 7.50
C GLY A 114 17.27 -2.71 6.22
N MET A 115 15.96 -2.52 6.34
CA MET A 115 15.16 -1.96 5.25
C MET A 115 15.07 -0.45 5.44
N LEU A 116 15.29 0.30 4.36
CA LEU A 116 15.15 1.76 4.35
C LEU A 116 13.67 2.13 4.21
N GLY A 117 13.17 2.96 5.13
CA GLY A 117 11.85 3.59 5.04
C GLY A 117 11.26 3.91 6.41
N GLU A 118 11.56 5.12 6.89
CA GLU A 118 11.05 5.80 8.09
C GLU A 118 11.29 5.13 9.46
N ASP A 119 11.60 6.00 10.42
CA ASP A 119 12.15 5.71 11.74
C ASP A 119 11.49 4.53 12.50
N LYS A 120 12.36 3.57 12.88
CA LYS A 120 12.19 2.47 13.85
C LYS A 120 11.61 1.16 13.28
N ILE A 121 12.49 0.19 13.04
CA ILE A 121 12.76 -0.99 13.90
C ILE A 121 13.95 -1.73 13.27
N VAL A 122 15.01 -1.97 14.04
CA VAL A 122 16.08 -2.91 13.67
C VAL A 122 15.78 -4.19 14.42
N ASP A 123 15.18 -5.16 13.75
CA ASP A 123 15.05 -6.50 14.33
C ASP A 123 16.27 -7.34 13.97
N VAL A 124 16.83 -7.95 15.01
CA VAL A 124 18.06 -8.74 14.94
C VAL A 124 17.68 -10.21 14.93
N TYR A 125 17.94 -10.90 13.81
CA TYR A 125 17.58 -12.31 13.66
C TYR A 125 18.83 -13.23 13.79
N PRO A 126 18.76 -14.29 14.63
CA PRO A 126 19.79 -15.33 14.71
C PRO A 126 20.02 -16.13 13.40
N ILE A 127 21.17 -16.80 13.25
CA ILE A 127 21.29 -17.91 12.29
C ILE A 127 20.26 -18.98 12.65
N GLY A 128 19.70 -19.61 11.63
CA GLY A 128 18.65 -20.61 11.78
C GLY A 128 17.25 -20.00 11.97
N THR A 129 17.11 -18.68 12.15
CA THR A 129 15.81 -18.01 12.12
C THR A 129 15.10 -18.37 10.82
N ARG A 130 13.87 -18.88 10.97
CA ARG A 130 12.92 -19.07 9.88
C ARG A 130 12.44 -17.69 9.48
N ILE A 131 12.83 -17.26 8.29
CA ILE A 131 12.27 -16.06 7.68
C ILE A 131 11.25 -16.51 6.66
N ALA A 132 10.06 -15.92 6.74
CA ALA A 132 9.11 -16.00 5.64
C ALA A 132 9.60 -15.04 4.56
N ILE A 133 9.92 -15.58 3.39
CA ILE A 133 10.26 -14.76 2.22
C ILE A 133 8.95 -14.54 1.47
N TRP A 134 8.46 -13.31 1.50
CA TRP A 134 7.14 -12.99 0.96
C TRP A 134 7.23 -12.76 -0.56
N GLY A 135 6.68 -13.71 -1.32
CA GLY A 135 6.49 -13.72 -2.79
C GLY A 135 5.27 -14.59 -3.18
N LEU A 136 5.11 -14.97 -4.46
CA LEU A 136 3.91 -15.67 -4.99
C LEU A 136 3.59 -17.04 -4.36
N GLN A 137 4.50 -17.62 -3.57
CA GLN A 137 4.24 -18.72 -2.65
C GLN A 137 5.00 -18.48 -1.35
N GLU A 138 4.40 -18.84 -0.22
CA GLU A 138 5.03 -18.78 1.09
C GLU A 138 6.17 -19.82 1.14
N GLN A 139 7.41 -19.34 1.10
CA GLN A 139 8.59 -20.18 1.29
C GLN A 139 9.27 -19.81 2.60
N GLU A 140 9.68 -20.85 3.32
CA GLU A 140 10.47 -20.71 4.54
C GLU A 140 11.95 -20.83 4.22
N GLY A 141 12.69 -19.74 4.47
CA GLY A 141 14.14 -19.72 4.42
C GLY A 141 14.75 -19.85 5.81
N HIS A 142 15.94 -20.45 5.90
CA HIS A 142 16.78 -20.38 7.09
C HIS A 142 18.02 -19.56 6.81
N ILE A 143 18.33 -18.60 7.68
CA ILE A 143 19.59 -17.85 7.62
C ILE A 143 20.73 -18.82 7.99
N ARG A 144 21.56 -19.26 7.02
CA ARG A 144 22.62 -20.27 7.27
C ARG A 144 24.06 -19.76 7.31
N LYS A 145 24.40 -18.73 6.52
CA LYS A 145 25.73 -18.11 6.48
C LYS A 145 25.62 -16.71 5.88
N PHE A 146 26.40 -15.76 6.39
CA PHE A 146 26.61 -14.46 5.76
C PHE A 146 27.92 -14.50 4.98
N ASN A 147 27.89 -14.12 3.71
CA ASN A 147 29.09 -14.04 2.87
C ASN A 147 29.12 -12.62 2.30
N VAL A 148 29.92 -11.74 2.90
CA VAL A 148 30.33 -10.50 2.23
C VAL A 148 31.06 -10.93 0.96
N GLY A 149 30.65 -10.40 -0.20
CA GLY A 149 30.95 -10.95 -1.52
C GLY A 149 32.43 -11.23 -1.85
N ARG A 150 32.66 -11.95 -2.94
CA ARG A 150 33.99 -12.39 -3.40
C ARG A 150 34.85 -11.20 -3.88
N GLY A 151 35.51 -10.53 -2.94
CA GLY A 151 36.75 -9.77 -3.14
C GLY A 151 37.97 -10.53 -2.57
N PRO A 152 39.21 -10.08 -2.82
CA PRO A 152 40.44 -10.86 -2.58
C PRO A 152 40.81 -11.14 -1.11
N PHE A 153 39.94 -10.87 -0.16
CA PHE A 153 40.27 -10.90 1.27
C PHE A 153 39.61 -12.08 1.99
N LYS A 154 40.44 -13.09 2.32
CA LYS A 154 40.12 -14.22 3.20
C LYS A 154 40.45 -13.85 4.65
N ASP A 155 39.46 -13.56 5.51
CA ASP A 155 39.34 -14.06 6.91
C ASP A 155 38.17 -13.39 7.69
N PRO A 156 37.63 -14.03 8.77
CA PRO A 156 36.36 -13.69 9.39
C PRO A 156 36.51 -12.88 10.70
N LEU A 157 36.94 -11.63 10.65
CA LEU A 157 36.96 -10.77 11.85
C LEU A 157 36.65 -9.31 11.48
N TYR A 158 35.36 -9.01 11.25
CA TYR A 158 34.90 -7.63 11.11
C TYR A 158 34.07 -7.24 12.34
N CYS A 159 34.53 -6.24 13.08
CA CYS A 159 33.82 -5.66 14.21
C CYS A 159 33.53 -4.20 13.90
N VAL A 160 32.26 -3.84 13.68
CA VAL A 160 31.85 -2.44 13.48
C VAL A 160 31.85 -1.74 14.84
N LYS A 161 32.81 -0.84 15.07
CA LYS A 161 32.83 0.01 16.27
C LYS A 161 31.91 1.21 16.12
N ARG A 162 31.26 1.57 17.22
CA ARG A 162 30.10 2.47 17.32
C ARG A 162 30.47 3.89 17.77
N GLU A 163 31.50 4.51 17.20
CA GLU A 163 31.85 5.89 17.55
C GLU A 163 31.97 6.77 16.31
N GLY A 164 31.11 7.79 16.23
CA GLY A 164 31.26 8.87 15.24
C GLY A 164 30.02 9.23 14.41
N PHE A 165 28.83 9.35 15.01
CA PHE A 165 27.73 10.08 14.34
C PHE A 165 27.68 11.51 14.88
N ARG A 166 28.07 12.50 14.07
CA ARG A 166 27.74 13.91 14.30
C ARG A 166 26.62 14.32 13.37
N LYS A 167 25.63 14.99 13.96
CA LYS A 167 24.44 15.53 13.31
C LYS A 167 24.83 16.80 12.55
N TYR A 168 24.63 16.83 11.23
CA TYR A 168 24.45 18.09 10.52
C TYR A 168 22.95 18.36 10.40
N ARG A 169 22.54 19.53 10.87
CA ARG A 169 21.19 20.06 10.69
C ARG A 169 21.29 21.21 9.70
N ASP A 170 20.31 21.27 8.83
CA ASP A 170 19.97 22.34 7.89
C ASP A 170 20.88 22.46 6.65
N GLN A 171 20.43 21.89 5.53
CA GLN A 171 20.27 22.58 4.22
C GLN A 171 19.88 21.60 3.09
N PHE A 172 18.76 21.93 2.44
CA PHE A 172 18.29 21.58 1.09
C PHE A 172 18.13 20.11 0.65
N ASP A 173 16.90 19.81 0.22
CA ASP A 173 16.48 18.65 -0.56
C ASP A 173 17.18 18.63 -1.93
N ASP A 174 18.17 17.75 -2.09
CA ASP A 174 18.80 17.40 -3.36
C ASP A 174 18.35 15.98 -3.79
N PRO A 175 17.79 15.79 -5.00
CA PRO A 175 17.40 14.48 -5.52
C PRO A 175 18.59 13.55 -5.86
N SER A 176 19.85 13.96 -5.71
CA SER A 176 21.01 13.07 -5.82
C SER A 176 21.36 12.37 -4.50
N PHE A 177 20.39 11.73 -3.85
CA PHE A 177 20.69 10.88 -2.69
C PHE A 177 21.33 9.57 -3.15
N SER A 178 22.66 9.54 -3.25
CA SER A 178 23.47 8.32 -3.28
C SER A 178 23.73 7.87 -1.85
N CYS A 179 23.34 6.64 -1.52
CA CYS A 179 23.76 6.00 -0.27
C CYS A 179 25.23 5.63 -0.37
N HIS A 180 26.06 6.27 0.46
CA HIS A 180 27.49 6.03 0.56
C HIS A 180 27.80 5.24 1.83
N TYR A 181 28.52 4.14 1.70
CA TYR A 181 29.00 3.36 2.84
C TYR A 181 30.46 3.72 3.11
N LEU A 182 30.76 4.11 4.35
CA LEU A 182 32.12 4.36 4.82
C LEU A 182 32.70 3.06 5.38
N VAL A 183 33.68 2.49 4.68
CA VAL A 183 34.37 1.27 5.11
C VAL A 183 35.76 1.66 5.61
N GLY A 184 36.02 1.39 6.89
CA GLY A 184 37.33 1.63 7.49
C GLY A 184 38.31 0.50 7.18
N MET A 185 39.46 0.85 6.61
CA MET A 185 40.53 -0.07 6.26
C MET A 185 41.47 -0.29 7.45
N THR A 186 42.18 -1.42 7.47
CA THR A 186 43.10 -1.78 8.56
C THR A 186 44.35 -0.89 8.63
N ASP A 187 44.69 -0.18 7.55
CA ASP A 187 45.76 0.81 7.50
C ASP A 187 45.31 2.21 7.99
N GLY A 188 44.06 2.34 8.43
CA GLY A 188 43.49 3.59 8.94
C GLY A 188 42.96 4.52 7.84
N SER A 189 43.00 4.09 6.56
CA SER A 189 42.33 4.80 5.48
C SER A 189 40.83 4.47 5.46
N ASN A 190 40.03 5.36 4.88
CA ASN A 190 38.59 5.17 4.72
C ASN A 190 38.26 5.25 3.24
N GLU A 191 37.44 4.31 2.75
CA GLU A 191 36.93 4.34 1.38
C GLU A 191 35.41 4.45 1.38
N VAL A 192 34.88 5.18 0.40
CA VAL A 192 33.45 5.43 0.22
C VAL A 192 32.97 4.57 -0.94
N LEU A 193 32.05 3.65 -0.67
CA LEU A 193 31.45 2.78 -1.70
C LEU A 193 30.04 3.24 -2.06
N GLU A 194 29.68 3.10 -3.34
CA GLU A 194 28.32 3.35 -3.84
C GLU A 194 27.42 2.12 -3.68
N ALA A 195 26.14 2.34 -3.38
CA ALA A 195 25.18 1.28 -3.09
C ALA A 195 24.96 0.28 -4.25
N SER A 196 25.14 0.71 -5.50
CA SER A 196 25.01 -0.14 -6.70
C SER A 196 25.96 -1.35 -6.69
N ASP A 197 27.14 -1.24 -6.05
CA ASP A 197 28.14 -2.31 -6.00
C ASP A 197 27.80 -3.41 -4.99
N VAL A 198 26.94 -3.12 -4.02
CA VAL A 198 26.61 -4.02 -2.90
C VAL A 198 25.34 -4.83 -3.18
N HIS A 199 24.38 -4.27 -3.92
CA HIS A 199 23.07 -4.89 -4.13
C HIS A 199 23.06 -6.06 -5.14
N ASN A 200 24.06 -6.18 -6.01
CA ASN A 200 24.14 -7.25 -7.03
C ASN A 200 24.69 -8.61 -6.54
N SER A 201 24.85 -8.83 -5.23
CA SER A 201 25.68 -9.93 -4.69
C SER A 201 24.99 -10.89 -3.69
N TRP A 202 23.67 -11.02 -3.70
CA TRP A 202 22.95 -11.91 -2.76
C TRP A 202 22.57 -13.26 -3.40
N ILE A 203 22.81 -14.38 -2.70
CA ILE A 203 22.41 -15.74 -3.12
C ILE A 203 21.69 -16.41 -1.94
N ALA A 204 20.40 -16.74 -2.08
CA ALA A 204 19.74 -17.62 -1.11
C ALA A 204 20.18 -19.07 -1.33
N VAL A 205 20.14 -19.90 -0.29
CA VAL A 205 20.48 -21.34 -0.36
C VAL A 205 19.41 -22.14 0.39
N ASN A 206 19.10 -23.35 -0.08
CA ASN A 206 18.10 -24.20 0.55
C ASN A 206 18.68 -24.92 1.79
N GLN A 207 17.86 -25.75 2.45
CA GLN A 207 18.25 -26.54 3.61
C GLN A 207 19.35 -27.60 3.34
N HIS A 208 19.81 -27.75 2.11
CA HIS A 208 20.92 -28.63 1.73
C HIS A 208 22.16 -27.85 1.27
N GLY A 209 22.15 -26.51 1.36
CA GLY A 209 23.27 -25.66 0.95
C GLY A 209 23.40 -25.51 -0.57
N VAL A 210 22.40 -25.93 -1.33
CA VAL A 210 22.31 -25.68 -2.77
C VAL A 210 21.87 -24.23 -2.95
N PRO A 211 22.57 -23.41 -3.78
CA PRO A 211 22.06 -22.11 -4.21
C PRO A 211 20.61 -22.25 -4.65
N LEU A 212 19.71 -21.63 -3.89
CA LEU A 212 18.44 -21.24 -4.44
C LEU A 212 18.85 -20.19 -5.45
N HIS A 213 18.68 -20.50 -6.73
CA HIS A 213 18.41 -19.43 -7.65
C HIS A 213 17.19 -18.72 -7.06
N ILE A 214 17.41 -17.60 -6.37
CA ILE A 214 16.46 -16.50 -6.46
C ILE A 214 16.61 -16.07 -7.91
N VAL A 215 16.02 -16.87 -8.81
CA VAL A 215 15.32 -16.24 -9.89
C VAL A 215 14.39 -15.34 -9.09
N GLU A 216 14.59 -14.03 -9.17
CA GLU A 216 13.39 -13.22 -9.31
C GLU A 216 12.70 -13.88 -10.49
N GLU A 217 11.88 -14.89 -10.21
CA GLU A 217 10.71 -15.10 -11.00
C GLU A 217 9.87 -13.82 -10.72
N GLU A 218 10.33 -12.65 -11.20
CA GLU A 218 9.70 -12.14 -12.41
C GLU A 218 9.51 -13.39 -13.25
N LYS A 219 8.39 -14.08 -13.01
CA LYS A 219 7.88 -14.97 -14.02
C LYS A 219 8.04 -14.11 -15.26
N ASN A 220 8.48 -14.73 -16.34
CA ASN A 220 8.06 -14.25 -17.64
C ASN A 220 6.51 -14.36 -17.68
N GLN A 221 5.79 -13.72 -16.74
CA GLN A 221 4.50 -13.12 -16.92
C GLN A 221 4.77 -12.15 -18.04
N THR A 222 4.64 -12.69 -19.24
CA THR A 222 4.46 -11.93 -20.46
C THR A 222 3.45 -10.85 -20.11
N LEU A 223 3.94 -9.62 -19.96
CA LEU A 223 3.07 -8.47 -19.80
C LEU A 223 2.04 -8.54 -20.93
N PRO A 224 0.78 -8.19 -20.66
CA PRO A 224 -0.24 -8.17 -21.70
C PRO A 224 0.30 -7.41 -22.92
N SER A 225 0.39 -8.09 -24.05
CA SER A 225 0.95 -7.49 -25.26
C SER A 225 0.01 -6.39 -25.74
N ILE A 226 0.52 -5.18 -25.84
CA ILE A 226 -0.22 -4.08 -26.46
C ILE A 226 -0.32 -4.37 -27.96
N PRO A 227 -1.50 -4.23 -28.58
CA PRO A 227 -1.67 -4.51 -30.00
C PRO A 227 -0.62 -3.77 -30.84
N GLU A 228 0.02 -4.45 -31.80
CA GLU A 228 1.11 -3.89 -32.63
C GLU A 228 0.68 -2.63 -33.42
N GLY A 229 -0.61 -2.49 -33.70
CA GLY A 229 -1.19 -1.30 -34.35
C GLY A 229 -1.54 -0.14 -33.41
N GLY A 230 -1.15 -0.22 -32.14
CA GLY A 230 -1.58 0.68 -31.07
C GLY A 230 -3.04 0.45 -30.66
N ILE A 231 -3.45 1.14 -29.59
CA ILE A 231 -4.84 1.14 -29.13
C ILE A 231 -5.60 2.19 -29.93
N ARG A 232 -6.67 1.76 -30.60
CA ARG A 232 -7.58 2.65 -31.34
C ARG A 232 -8.84 2.86 -30.52
N PHE A 233 -9.28 4.12 -30.45
CA PHE A 233 -10.47 4.51 -29.71
C PHE A 233 -11.69 4.62 -30.63
N PRO A 234 -12.90 4.38 -30.11
CA PRO A 234 -14.12 4.56 -30.89
C PRO A 234 -14.37 6.05 -31.18
N SER A 235 -14.96 6.35 -32.33
CA SER A 235 -15.39 7.71 -32.68
C SER A 235 -16.50 8.22 -31.77
N THR A 236 -17.34 7.31 -31.25
CA THR A 236 -18.35 7.62 -30.23
C THR A 236 -17.80 7.25 -28.87
N PRO A 237 -17.81 8.17 -27.88
CA PRO A 237 -17.31 7.88 -26.54
C PRO A 237 -18.01 6.67 -25.91
N ARG A 238 -17.21 5.83 -25.25
CA ARG A 238 -17.68 4.68 -24.47
C ARG A 238 -16.92 4.63 -23.15
N VAL A 239 -17.64 4.35 -22.08
CA VAL A 239 -17.12 4.41 -20.71
C VAL A 239 -17.08 3.01 -20.12
N LEU A 240 -15.92 2.63 -19.59
CA LEU A 240 -15.77 1.49 -18.69
C LEU A 240 -15.73 1.99 -17.25
N LEU A 241 -16.75 1.66 -16.49
CA LEU A 241 -16.86 1.99 -15.07
C LEU A 241 -16.45 0.78 -14.23
N VAL A 242 -15.37 0.93 -13.46
CA VAL A 242 -14.81 -0.14 -12.63
C VAL A 242 -14.97 0.20 -11.16
N SER A 243 -15.64 -0.67 -10.42
CA SER A 243 -15.89 -0.49 -8.98
C SER A 243 -14.88 -1.31 -8.16
N VAL A 244 -14.20 -0.69 -7.20
CA VAL A 244 -13.18 -1.34 -6.37
C VAL A 244 -13.76 -1.69 -4.99
N GLY A 245 -14.54 -2.76 -4.93
CA GLY A 245 -15.11 -3.30 -3.68
C GLY A 245 -16.63 -3.12 -3.56
N VAL A 246 -17.24 -3.86 -2.62
CA VAL A 246 -18.69 -4.09 -2.56
C VAL A 246 -19.49 -2.84 -2.14
N GLN A 247 -18.91 -1.97 -1.30
CA GLN A 247 -19.58 -0.73 -0.84
C GLN A 247 -19.61 0.38 -1.91
N GLU A 248 -18.96 0.19 -3.04
CA GLU A 248 -18.74 1.25 -4.03
C GLU A 248 -19.78 1.28 -5.15
N CYS A 249 -20.76 0.39 -5.05
CA CYS A 249 -21.91 0.34 -5.95
C CYS A 249 -22.64 1.70 -6.01
N PHE A 250 -22.74 2.45 -4.90
CA PHE A 250 -23.45 3.72 -4.91
C PHE A 250 -22.80 4.79 -5.81
N HIS A 251 -21.48 4.98 -5.70
CA HIS A 251 -20.76 5.96 -6.52
C HIS A 251 -20.77 5.59 -8.00
N ALA A 252 -20.54 4.31 -8.27
CA ALA A 252 -20.59 3.79 -9.62
C ALA A 252 -22.00 4.00 -10.23
N GLU A 253 -23.07 3.66 -9.50
CA GLU A 253 -24.43 3.88 -9.98
C GLU A 253 -24.76 5.37 -10.14
N ALA A 254 -24.31 6.25 -9.24
CA ALA A 254 -24.52 7.69 -9.38
C ALA A 254 -23.84 8.24 -10.65
N ILE A 255 -22.60 7.83 -10.92
CA ILE A 255 -21.87 8.20 -12.14
C ILE A 255 -22.57 7.64 -13.37
N ARG A 256 -22.95 6.36 -13.35
CA ARG A 256 -23.64 5.70 -14.48
C ARG A 256 -24.97 6.38 -14.80
N ALA A 257 -25.77 6.67 -13.77
CA ALA A 257 -27.05 7.35 -13.90
C ALA A 257 -26.84 8.77 -14.48
N GLY A 258 -25.87 9.52 -13.96
CA GLY A 258 -25.53 10.85 -14.47
C GLY A 258 -25.11 10.85 -15.94
N ILE A 259 -24.26 9.90 -16.35
CA ILE A 259 -23.84 9.80 -17.75
C ILE A 259 -25.04 9.47 -18.65
N ARG A 260 -25.91 8.54 -18.24
CA ARG A 260 -27.10 8.18 -19.03
C ARG A 260 -28.12 9.31 -19.14
N GLU A 261 -28.25 10.12 -18.08
CA GLU A 261 -29.16 11.26 -18.05
C GLU A 261 -28.64 12.42 -18.91
N GLU A 262 -27.37 12.81 -18.74
CA GLU A 262 -26.77 13.96 -19.43
C GLU A 262 -26.33 13.64 -20.87
N HIS A 263 -25.93 12.39 -21.13
CA HIS A 263 -25.36 11.94 -22.39
C HIS A 263 -25.86 10.54 -22.79
N PRO A 264 -27.15 10.39 -23.16
CA PRO A 264 -27.77 9.09 -23.45
C PRO A 264 -27.17 8.34 -24.66
N SER A 265 -26.36 9.01 -25.49
CA SER A 265 -25.63 8.39 -26.60
C SER A 265 -24.34 7.67 -26.17
N ILE A 266 -23.87 7.90 -24.94
CA ILE A 266 -22.65 7.26 -24.41
C ILE A 266 -23.02 5.91 -23.82
N GLU A 267 -22.39 4.86 -24.35
CA GLU A 267 -22.51 3.52 -23.78
C GLU A 267 -21.63 3.41 -22.53
N VAL A 268 -22.23 2.96 -21.42
CA VAL A 268 -21.55 2.78 -20.14
C VAL A 268 -21.63 1.30 -19.75
N ASP A 269 -20.48 0.65 -19.79
CA ASP A 269 -20.31 -0.71 -19.25
C ASP A 269 -19.76 -0.62 -17.83
N SER A 270 -20.14 -1.57 -16.99
CA SER A 270 -19.70 -1.62 -15.60
C SER A 270 -19.22 -3.00 -15.20
N VAL A 271 -18.13 -3.04 -14.44
CA VAL A 271 -17.57 -4.26 -13.88
C VAL A 271 -17.08 -4.02 -12.46
N ASP A 272 -17.16 -5.06 -11.64
CA ASP A 272 -16.39 -5.09 -10.40
C ASP A 272 -14.91 -5.28 -10.74
N PHE A 273 -14.03 -4.81 -9.86
CA PHE A 273 -12.60 -4.91 -10.09
C PHE A 273 -12.11 -6.38 -10.06
N ASP A 274 -12.01 -6.95 -11.25
CA ASP A 274 -11.23 -8.14 -11.58
C ASP A 274 -10.10 -7.73 -12.53
N ARG A 275 -8.85 -7.91 -12.10
CA ARG A 275 -7.68 -7.38 -12.82
C ARG A 275 -7.56 -7.94 -14.25
N PRO A 276 -7.65 -9.27 -14.49
CA PRO A 276 -7.68 -9.82 -15.84
C PRO A 276 -8.80 -9.24 -16.71
N GLU A 277 -10.03 -9.18 -16.21
CA GLU A 277 -11.16 -8.64 -16.97
C GLU A 277 -10.98 -7.16 -17.32
N VAL A 278 -10.51 -6.33 -16.38
CA VAL A 278 -10.24 -4.91 -16.62
C VAL A 278 -9.17 -4.73 -17.69
N ILE A 279 -8.08 -5.50 -17.63
CA ILE A 279 -7.01 -5.47 -18.63
C ILE A 279 -7.55 -5.84 -20.02
N GLU A 280 -8.31 -6.93 -20.12
CA GLU A 280 -8.90 -7.37 -21.39
C GLU A 280 -9.81 -6.29 -21.99
N ARG A 281 -10.69 -5.72 -21.15
CA ARG A 281 -11.62 -4.67 -21.59
C ARG A 281 -10.90 -3.40 -22.03
N VAL A 282 -9.87 -2.95 -21.31
CA VAL A 282 -9.05 -1.79 -21.70
C VAL A 282 -8.32 -2.04 -23.01
N LEU A 283 -7.72 -3.22 -23.19
CA LEU A 283 -7.00 -3.58 -24.42
C LEU A 283 -7.91 -3.84 -25.62
N SER A 284 -9.21 -4.07 -25.40
CA SER A 284 -10.18 -4.25 -26.49
C SER A 284 -10.34 -3.02 -27.39
N GLY A 285 -9.89 -1.85 -26.95
CA GLY A 285 -10.04 -0.58 -27.67
C GLY A 285 -11.48 -0.07 -27.75
N LYS A 286 -12.45 -0.75 -27.09
CA LYS A 286 -13.86 -0.35 -27.11
C LYS A 286 -14.16 0.88 -26.27
N TYR A 287 -13.29 1.24 -25.32
CA TYR A 287 -13.52 2.30 -24.35
C TYR A 287 -12.55 3.45 -24.57
N SER A 288 -13.07 4.66 -24.64
CA SER A 288 -12.28 5.89 -24.64
C SER A 288 -12.09 6.45 -23.23
N CYS A 289 -12.99 6.13 -22.30
CA CYS A 289 -12.90 6.58 -20.92
C CYS A 289 -12.97 5.38 -19.96
N VAL A 290 -12.09 5.37 -18.97
CA VAL A 290 -12.11 4.40 -17.87
C VAL A 290 -12.26 5.18 -16.56
N VAL A 291 -13.27 4.83 -15.78
CA VAL A 291 -13.54 5.42 -14.47
C VAL A 291 -13.28 4.36 -13.41
N LEU A 292 -12.21 4.52 -12.62
CA LEU A 292 -11.89 3.61 -11.52
C LEU A 292 -12.36 4.25 -10.21
N VAL A 293 -13.49 3.78 -9.69
CA VAL A 293 -14.04 4.21 -8.41
C VAL A 293 -13.34 3.44 -7.30
N GLY A 294 -12.96 4.14 -6.21
CA GLY A 294 -12.46 3.50 -4.98
C GLY A 294 -10.98 3.21 -4.88
N VAL A 295 -10.22 3.61 -5.90
CA VAL A 295 -8.79 3.39 -5.93
C VAL A 295 -8.14 4.11 -4.74
N GLY A 296 -7.51 3.33 -3.87
CA GLY A 296 -6.73 3.83 -2.73
C GLY A 296 -7.43 3.84 -1.37
N GLN A 297 -8.70 3.47 -1.30
CA GLN A 297 -9.39 3.25 -0.01
C GLN A 297 -8.92 1.99 0.71
N ALA A 298 -8.42 1.06 -0.06
CA ALA A 298 -8.14 -0.27 0.38
C ALA A 298 -6.86 -0.26 1.24
N GLY A 299 -6.86 -1.09 2.29
CA GLY A 299 -5.76 -1.11 3.26
C GLY A 299 -4.41 -1.47 2.61
N PRO A 300 -3.31 -1.42 3.37
CA PRO A 300 -1.98 -1.76 2.86
C PRO A 300 -1.91 -3.13 2.14
N GLY A 301 -2.74 -4.11 2.56
CA GLY A 301 -2.84 -5.43 1.93
C GLY A 301 -3.43 -5.39 0.51
N ASP A 302 -4.40 -4.52 0.27
CA ASP A 302 -5.08 -4.41 -1.02
C ASP A 302 -4.26 -3.62 -2.06
N MET A 303 -3.24 -2.86 -1.63
CA MET A 303 -2.31 -2.24 -2.57
C MET A 303 -1.73 -3.27 -3.54
N LYS A 304 -1.45 -4.50 -3.10
CA LYS A 304 -0.95 -5.57 -3.99
C LYS A 304 -1.94 -5.94 -5.09
N ARG A 305 -3.24 -5.77 -4.85
CA ARG A 305 -4.31 -6.06 -5.81
C ARG A 305 -4.36 -5.03 -6.93
N TYR A 306 -4.16 -3.74 -6.60
CA TYR A 306 -4.28 -2.62 -7.55
C TYR A 306 -2.94 -2.16 -8.13
N TYR A 307 -1.84 -2.29 -7.38
CA TYR A 307 -0.47 -1.97 -7.80
C TYR A 307 0.21 -3.17 -8.46
N HIS A 308 -0.45 -3.72 -9.46
CA HIS A 308 0.18 -4.77 -10.26
C HIS A 308 0.82 -4.18 -11.52
N LEU A 309 1.99 -4.72 -11.90
CA LEU A 309 2.79 -4.20 -13.01
C LEU A 309 2.08 -4.33 -14.36
N ASP A 310 1.26 -5.38 -14.54
CA ASP A 310 0.44 -5.58 -15.76
C ASP A 310 -0.59 -4.45 -15.96
N LEU A 311 -1.33 -4.09 -14.90
CA LEU A 311 -2.35 -3.06 -14.94
C LEU A 311 -1.71 -1.68 -15.14
N ARG A 312 -0.58 -1.42 -14.46
CA ARG A 312 0.23 -0.21 -14.71
C ARG A 312 0.63 -0.13 -16.18
N HIS A 313 1.20 -1.20 -16.73
CA HIS A 313 1.67 -1.25 -18.11
C HIS A 313 0.54 -0.94 -19.10
N VAL A 314 -0.60 -1.63 -18.93
CA VAL A 314 -1.78 -1.50 -19.79
C VAL A 314 -2.41 -0.12 -19.69
N LEU A 315 -2.71 0.37 -18.48
CA LEU A 315 -3.35 1.67 -18.31
C LEU A 315 -2.42 2.82 -18.71
N SER A 316 -1.12 2.75 -18.43
CA SER A 316 -0.18 3.81 -18.82
C SER A 316 -0.09 3.94 -20.32
N ALA A 317 -0.02 2.83 -21.04
CA ALA A 317 0.01 2.85 -22.49
C ALA A 317 -1.35 3.20 -23.12
N TRP A 318 -2.46 2.72 -22.55
CA TRP A 318 -3.81 3.09 -22.97
C TRP A 318 -4.07 4.59 -22.81
N VAL A 319 -3.73 5.17 -21.67
CA VAL A 319 -3.79 6.63 -21.48
C VAL A 319 -2.83 7.31 -22.46
N GLY A 320 -1.59 6.84 -22.56
CA GLY A 320 -0.60 7.40 -23.50
C GLY A 320 -1.07 7.44 -24.96
N ALA A 321 -1.92 6.48 -25.37
CA ALA A 321 -2.49 6.40 -26.70
C ALA A 321 -3.66 7.37 -26.95
N GLY A 322 -4.27 7.96 -25.92
CA GLY A 322 -5.45 8.82 -26.03
C GLY A 322 -6.55 8.54 -25.01
N GLY A 323 -6.40 7.52 -24.16
CA GLY A 323 -7.40 7.18 -23.16
C GLY A 323 -7.54 8.25 -22.06
N VAL A 324 -8.73 8.34 -21.45
CA VAL A 324 -9.01 9.23 -20.32
C VAL A 324 -9.28 8.36 -19.11
N LEU A 325 -8.39 8.47 -18.11
CA LEU A 325 -8.53 7.78 -16.84
C LEU A 325 -9.08 8.75 -15.79
N LEU A 326 -10.25 8.44 -15.26
CA LEU A 326 -10.89 9.20 -14.19
C LEU A 326 -10.80 8.42 -12.88
N LEU A 327 -10.26 9.05 -11.85
CA LEU A 327 -10.10 8.50 -10.50
C LEU A 327 -10.94 9.33 -9.53
N PRO A 328 -12.27 9.15 -9.50
CA PRO A 328 -13.08 9.73 -8.43
C PRO A 328 -12.71 9.04 -7.11
N ARG A 329 -12.75 9.80 -6.01
CA ARG A 329 -12.46 9.31 -4.65
C ARG A 329 -10.98 8.94 -4.45
N GLY A 330 -10.08 9.85 -4.82
CA GLY A 330 -8.65 9.68 -4.62
C GLY A 330 -8.23 9.71 -3.14
N GLU A 331 -8.33 8.59 -2.43
CA GLU A 331 -7.85 8.42 -1.05
C GLU A 331 -6.55 7.60 -0.97
N GLY A 332 -5.99 7.54 0.24
CA GLY A 332 -4.88 6.65 0.62
C GLY A 332 -3.67 6.75 -0.31
N CYS A 333 -3.45 5.72 -1.10
CA CYS A 333 -2.25 5.58 -1.91
C CYS A 333 -2.34 6.16 -3.32
N VAL A 334 -3.45 6.77 -3.76
CA VAL A 334 -3.59 7.20 -5.18
C VAL A 334 -2.44 8.09 -5.67
N GLY A 335 -1.85 8.93 -4.81
CA GLY A 335 -0.68 9.74 -5.16
C GLY A 335 0.53 8.90 -5.61
N LYS A 336 0.72 7.71 -5.04
CA LYS A 336 1.78 6.78 -5.45
C LYS A 336 1.47 6.13 -6.80
N ILE A 337 0.20 5.80 -7.11
CA ILE A 337 -0.22 5.36 -8.46
C ILE A 337 0.13 6.46 -9.46
N LEU A 338 -0.22 7.70 -9.14
CA LEU A 338 -0.02 8.83 -10.05
C LEU A 338 1.46 9.10 -10.31
N SER A 339 2.28 9.07 -9.26
CA SER A 339 3.73 9.22 -9.38
C SER A 339 4.35 8.05 -10.15
N ASP A 340 4.06 6.81 -9.75
CA ASP A 340 4.72 5.64 -10.32
C ASP A 340 4.26 5.38 -11.76
N TRP A 341 2.97 5.52 -12.05
CA TRP A 341 2.42 5.11 -13.34
C TRP A 341 2.54 6.23 -14.37
N PHE A 342 2.38 7.48 -13.95
CA PHE A 342 2.23 8.61 -14.86
C PHE A 342 3.25 9.73 -14.62
N GLY A 343 4.17 9.58 -13.65
CA GLY A 343 5.16 10.61 -13.32
C GLY A 343 4.57 11.85 -12.65
N LEU A 344 3.32 11.81 -12.20
CA LEU A 344 2.62 12.93 -11.60
C LEU A 344 2.92 13.00 -10.10
N GLN A 345 3.68 14.00 -9.66
CA GLN A 345 4.11 14.20 -8.27
C GLN A 345 2.99 14.73 -7.35
N TRP A 346 1.75 14.29 -7.57
CA TRP A 346 0.59 14.71 -6.80
C TRP A 346 0.54 13.94 -5.49
N LYS A 347 0.42 14.67 -4.38
CA LYS A 347 0.38 14.11 -3.04
C LYS A 347 -1.01 14.28 -2.46
N ASN A 348 -1.52 13.23 -1.83
CA ASN A 348 -2.73 13.32 -1.02
C ASN A 348 -2.45 14.24 0.17
N SER A 349 -3.27 15.29 0.33
CA SER A 349 -3.28 16.05 1.57
C SER A 349 -4.12 15.34 2.62
N ALA A 350 -3.99 15.75 3.88
CA ALA A 350 -4.78 15.21 4.98
C ALA A 350 -6.28 15.29 4.65
N TYR A 351 -6.99 14.20 4.93
CA TYR A 351 -8.44 14.12 4.81
C TYR A 351 -9.09 15.25 5.62
N GLN A 352 -9.88 16.08 4.95
CA GLN A 352 -10.62 17.17 5.57
C GLN A 352 -12.06 17.16 5.07
N ARG A 353 -12.95 16.69 5.94
CA ARG A 353 -14.39 16.80 5.72
C ARG A 353 -14.83 18.23 5.97
N SER A 354 -14.86 19.03 4.92
CA SER A 354 -15.27 20.42 5.00
C SER A 354 -16.08 20.80 3.77
N ASP A 355 -17.09 21.63 3.92
CA ASP A 355 -17.86 22.14 2.78
C ASP A 355 -17.11 23.27 2.04
N ARG A 356 -15.79 23.12 1.91
CA ARG A 356 -14.96 24.14 1.27
C ARG A 356 -15.16 24.07 -0.23
N MET A 357 -15.43 25.24 -0.81
CA MET A 357 -15.64 25.36 -2.23
C MET A 357 -14.31 25.52 -2.96
N GLY A 358 -13.99 24.57 -3.84
CA GLY A 358 -12.97 24.78 -4.86
C GLY A 358 -13.45 25.83 -5.85
N ARG A 359 -12.60 26.81 -6.17
CA ARG A 359 -12.87 27.73 -7.28
C ARG A 359 -12.35 27.12 -8.56
N LYS A 360 -13.19 27.17 -9.58
CA LYS A 360 -12.81 26.82 -10.95
C LYS A 360 -11.65 27.70 -11.41
N ARG A 361 -10.63 27.08 -11.99
CA ARG A 361 -9.45 27.72 -12.55
C ARG A 361 -9.32 27.37 -14.02
N GLU A 362 -8.59 28.21 -14.74
CA GLU A 362 -8.11 27.89 -16.07
C GLU A 362 -7.15 26.71 -15.98
N CYS A 363 -7.60 25.54 -16.45
CA CYS A 363 -6.78 24.34 -16.60
C CYS A 363 -6.39 24.24 -18.08
N ARG A 364 -5.08 24.20 -18.38
CA ARG A 364 -4.63 24.11 -19.79
C ARG A 364 -4.90 22.73 -20.40
N SER A 365 -5.07 21.73 -19.56
CA SER A 365 -5.38 20.35 -19.96
C SER A 365 -6.85 20.14 -20.32
N VAL A 366 -7.70 21.17 -20.19
CA VAL A 366 -9.14 21.12 -20.43
C VAL A 366 -9.50 22.30 -21.32
N SER A 367 -10.14 22.07 -22.46
CA SER A 367 -10.58 23.17 -23.33
C SER A 367 -11.51 24.14 -22.61
N PRO A 368 -11.54 25.43 -23.00
CA PRO A 368 -12.46 26.41 -22.40
C PRO A 368 -13.93 26.00 -22.46
N ASP A 369 -14.34 25.32 -23.54
CA ASP A 369 -15.73 24.87 -23.73
C ASP A 369 -16.11 23.74 -22.77
N LEU A 370 -15.24 22.72 -22.65
CA LEU A 370 -15.40 21.64 -21.68
C LEU A 370 -15.29 22.16 -20.25
N LEU A 371 -14.34 23.04 -19.98
CA LEU A 371 -14.24 23.70 -18.70
C LEU A 371 -15.55 24.45 -18.44
N GLY A 372 -16.10 25.17 -19.41
CA GLY A 372 -17.38 25.89 -19.35
C GLY A 372 -18.57 25.03 -18.88
N SER A 373 -18.61 23.74 -19.23
CA SER A 373 -19.67 22.82 -18.79
C SER A 373 -19.51 22.33 -17.35
N PHE A 374 -18.34 22.52 -16.72
CA PHE A 374 -18.16 22.18 -15.30
C PHE A 374 -18.92 23.15 -14.39
N PRO A 375 -19.39 22.69 -13.21
CA PRO A 375 -20.05 23.55 -12.23
C PRO A 375 -19.18 24.74 -11.83
N SER A 376 -19.81 25.85 -11.43
CA SER A 376 -19.09 27.08 -11.07
C SER A 376 -18.28 26.95 -9.77
N SER A 377 -18.74 26.08 -8.88
CA SER A 377 -18.05 25.66 -7.65
C SER A 377 -18.28 24.18 -7.40
N MET A 378 -17.42 23.60 -6.56
CA MET A 378 -17.52 22.20 -6.16
C MET A 378 -17.26 22.09 -4.66
N THR A 379 -18.12 21.37 -3.96
CA THR A 379 -17.96 21.07 -2.54
C THR A 379 -17.18 19.77 -2.39
N VAL A 380 -16.04 19.83 -1.73
CA VAL A 380 -15.08 18.71 -1.73
C VAL A 380 -15.04 18.11 -0.34
N LYS A 381 -15.61 16.92 -0.20
CA LYS A 381 -15.91 16.36 1.13
C LYS A 381 -14.83 15.44 1.71
N ALA A 382 -13.65 15.37 1.13
CA ALA A 382 -12.59 14.50 1.64
C ALA A 382 -11.16 14.94 1.35
N CYS A 383 -10.74 14.92 0.08
CA CYS A 383 -9.33 14.98 -0.26
C CYS A 383 -9.02 16.20 -1.11
N PHE A 384 -7.96 16.91 -0.72
CA PHE A 384 -7.26 17.81 -1.63
C PHE A 384 -5.91 17.18 -1.98
N PHE A 385 -5.34 17.62 -3.08
CA PHE A 385 -4.05 17.20 -3.59
C PHE A 385 -3.09 18.38 -3.59
N SER A 386 -1.84 18.12 -3.21
CA SER A 386 -0.73 19.06 -3.31
C SER A 386 0.27 18.62 -4.35
N GLY A 387 1.19 19.51 -4.74
CA GLY A 387 2.13 19.24 -5.84
C GLY A 387 1.48 19.21 -7.23
N VAL A 388 0.20 19.58 -7.33
CA VAL A 388 -0.50 19.70 -8.62
C VAL A 388 -0.03 20.98 -9.31
N ALA A 389 0.63 20.83 -10.46
CA ALA A 389 1.04 21.96 -11.31
C ALA A 389 -0.16 22.86 -11.63
N ARG A 390 0.05 24.18 -11.68
CA ARG A 390 -1.04 25.17 -11.76
C ARG A 390 -1.92 24.95 -12.98
N GLU A 391 -1.31 24.60 -14.11
CA GLU A 391 -1.97 24.28 -15.37
C GLU A 391 -2.84 23.02 -15.33
N HIS A 392 -2.64 22.14 -14.36
CA HIS A 392 -3.44 20.92 -14.15
C HIS A 392 -4.60 21.14 -13.18
N GLN A 393 -4.67 22.29 -12.49
CA GLN A 393 -5.68 22.54 -11.47
C GLN A 393 -7.00 22.98 -12.11
N VAL A 394 -8.07 22.20 -11.91
CA VAL A 394 -9.43 22.55 -12.35
C VAL A 394 -10.17 23.23 -11.21
N PHE A 395 -10.33 22.55 -10.07
CA PHE A 395 -10.93 23.12 -8.87
C PHE A 395 -9.86 23.18 -7.79
N ALA A 396 -9.52 24.38 -7.32
CA ALA A 396 -8.51 24.55 -6.29
C ALA A 396 -8.97 25.53 -5.21
N GLU A 397 -8.63 25.20 -3.98
CA GLU A 397 -8.88 26.05 -2.82
C GLU A 397 -7.75 27.09 -2.69
N THR A 398 -6.51 26.63 -2.69
CA THR A 398 -5.31 27.48 -2.58
C THR A 398 -4.38 27.26 -3.77
N ARG A 399 -3.15 27.78 -3.74
CA ARG A 399 -2.15 27.46 -4.79
C ARG A 399 -1.70 26.01 -4.73
N ASP A 400 -1.66 25.43 -3.54
CA ASP A 400 -1.10 24.09 -3.30
C ASP A 400 -2.16 23.07 -2.88
N ARG A 401 -3.45 23.42 -2.95
CA ARG A 401 -4.57 22.55 -2.62
C ARG A 401 -5.58 22.51 -3.74
N CYS A 402 -5.55 21.41 -4.48
CA CYS A 402 -6.40 21.16 -5.62
C CYS A 402 -7.36 20.02 -5.31
N ALA A 403 -8.65 20.19 -5.60
CA ALA A 403 -9.67 19.16 -5.40
C ALA A 403 -9.94 18.34 -6.66
N VAL A 404 -9.78 18.96 -7.83
CA VAL A 404 -9.89 18.30 -9.13
C VAL A 404 -8.72 18.71 -9.98
N ALA A 405 -7.93 17.73 -10.37
CA ALA A 405 -6.74 17.91 -11.18
C ALA A 405 -6.85 17.10 -12.47
N VAL A 406 -6.47 17.68 -13.60
CA VAL A 406 -6.42 17.03 -14.92
C VAL A 406 -5.06 17.28 -15.53
N ALA A 407 -4.31 16.22 -15.83
CA ALA A 407 -3.02 16.28 -16.50
C ALA A 407 -3.05 15.54 -17.84
N PRO A 408 -2.36 16.06 -18.87
CA PRO A 408 -2.07 15.28 -20.06
C PRO A 408 -1.04 14.19 -19.75
N VAL A 409 -1.22 13.02 -20.34
CA VAL A 409 -0.27 11.90 -20.27
C VAL A 409 -0.22 11.28 -21.66
N GLY A 410 0.87 11.51 -22.39
CA GLY A 410 0.94 11.21 -23.81
C GLY A 410 -0.18 11.95 -24.56
N ASN A 411 -1.00 11.22 -25.33
CA ASN A 411 -2.15 11.77 -26.04
C ASN A 411 -3.44 11.75 -25.21
N GLY A 412 -3.44 11.11 -24.03
CA GLY A 412 -4.61 11.00 -23.17
C GLY A 412 -4.53 11.92 -21.96
N LYS A 413 -5.40 11.66 -20.98
CA LYS A 413 -5.48 12.46 -19.75
C LYS A 413 -5.72 11.58 -18.52
N VAL A 414 -5.19 12.03 -17.39
CA VAL A 414 -5.51 11.49 -16.07
C VAL A 414 -6.20 12.57 -15.26
N CYS A 415 -7.35 12.24 -14.69
CA CYS A 415 -8.12 13.11 -13.82
C CYS A 415 -8.26 12.49 -12.43
N LEU A 416 -8.10 13.30 -11.40
CA LEU A 416 -8.29 12.92 -10.02
C LEU A 416 -9.33 13.83 -9.38
N LEU A 417 -10.34 13.25 -8.72
CA LEU A 417 -11.38 14.00 -8.02
C LEU A 417 -11.38 13.61 -6.53
N GLY A 418 -11.21 14.61 -5.67
CA GLY A 418 -11.08 14.43 -4.22
C GLY A 418 -12.40 14.30 -3.45
N ASP A 419 -13.53 14.10 -4.14
CA ASP A 419 -14.82 13.88 -3.48
C ASP A 419 -15.09 12.38 -3.24
N VAL A 420 -15.57 12.08 -2.04
CA VAL A 420 -15.90 10.72 -1.58
C VAL A 420 -17.39 10.47 -1.47
N ASN A 421 -18.25 11.38 -1.90
CA ASN A 421 -19.71 11.20 -1.78
C ASN A 421 -20.43 11.13 -3.12
N ALA A 422 -19.71 11.10 -4.25
CA ALA A 422 -20.28 11.22 -5.59
C ALA A 422 -21.31 12.36 -5.63
N SER A 423 -20.92 13.54 -5.14
CA SER A 423 -21.77 14.72 -5.19
C SER A 423 -22.19 15.00 -6.63
N ARG A 424 -23.31 15.71 -6.79
CA ARG A 424 -23.83 16.05 -8.12
C ARG A 424 -22.77 16.78 -8.97
N GLU A 425 -21.96 17.62 -8.35
CA GLU A 425 -20.86 18.33 -8.99
C GLU A 425 -19.75 17.37 -9.46
N THR A 426 -19.39 16.38 -8.64
CA THR A 426 -18.44 15.32 -9.02
C THR A 426 -18.93 14.54 -10.22
N VAL A 427 -20.20 14.12 -10.18
CA VAL A 427 -20.84 13.39 -11.28
C VAL A 427 -20.84 14.25 -12.55
N ALA A 428 -21.23 15.52 -12.47
CA ALA A 428 -21.23 16.43 -13.62
C ALA A 428 -19.83 16.60 -14.25
N VAL A 429 -18.78 16.72 -13.44
CA VAL A 429 -17.39 16.78 -13.94
C VAL A 429 -17.00 15.48 -14.65
N VAL A 430 -17.34 14.33 -14.08
CA VAL A 430 -17.08 13.01 -14.68
C VAL A 430 -17.85 12.85 -15.99
N CYS A 431 -19.13 13.21 -16.04
CA CYS A 431 -19.96 13.18 -17.25
C CYS A 431 -19.34 14.02 -18.37
N ALA A 432 -18.99 15.27 -18.07
CA ALA A 432 -18.41 16.19 -19.03
C ALA A 432 -17.07 15.67 -19.60
N LEU A 433 -16.18 15.16 -18.74
CA LEU A 433 -14.90 14.58 -19.16
C LEU A 433 -15.07 13.30 -19.98
N ALA A 434 -16.03 12.44 -19.61
CA ALA A 434 -16.33 11.22 -20.34
C ALA A 434 -16.90 11.50 -21.75
N ALA A 435 -17.69 12.56 -21.90
CA ALA A 435 -18.37 12.90 -23.14
C ALA A 435 -17.47 13.56 -24.20
N ARG A 436 -16.48 14.36 -23.79
CA ARG A 436 -15.73 15.24 -24.72
C ARG A 436 -14.32 14.78 -25.03
N GLN A 437 -14.08 13.48 -24.93
CA GLN A 437 -12.82 12.82 -25.25
C GLN A 437 -12.30 13.16 -26.67
N ASN A 438 -13.19 13.11 -27.67
CA ASN A 438 -12.82 13.19 -29.09
C ASN A 438 -12.85 14.61 -29.68
N GLU A 439 -13.40 15.61 -28.98
CA GLU A 439 -13.50 16.99 -29.51
C GLU A 439 -12.14 17.72 -29.53
N GLU A 440 -11.18 17.29 -28.73
CA GLU A 440 -9.87 17.97 -28.58
C GLU A 440 -8.73 17.32 -29.37
N ALA A 441 -8.96 16.16 -30.00
CA ALA A 441 -7.95 15.42 -30.75
C ALA A 441 -7.83 15.84 -32.24
N HIS A 442 -8.67 16.79 -32.66
CA HIS A 442 -8.71 17.37 -34.00
C HIS A 442 -8.51 18.89 -33.92
#